data_AF-A0A8C9VYN8-F1
#
_entry.id   AF-A0A8C9VYN8-F1
#
_cell.length_a   1.000
_cell.length_b   1.000
_cell.length_c   1.000
_cell.angle_alpha   90.00
_cell.angle_beta   90.00
_cell.angle_gamma   90.00
#
_symmetry.space_group_name_H-M   'P 1'
#
loop_
_entity.id
_entity.type
_entity.pdbx_description
1 polymer ?
#
loop_
_entity_poly.entity_id
_entity_poly.type
_entity_poly.pdbx_seq_one_letter_code
_entity_poly.pdbx_strand_id
1 'polypeptide(L)'
;MLNYHGLQQVKIVASDNLWEPISTSVIFDEELSSAVEVIGAHYPGTTTVTQALLTGKPLWASEDYSTFNDDVGGGCWARILNQNYVNGRMTGTISWNLIASYYENLSFGRDGLMTAEEPWSGNYVVESPIWITAHTTQFAQPGWRYLKTLGHLEQGGSYVAFTDGNGNLTIVIETMTHDHSQCIRPPLPAFNVSAQSATFHLKGSFNALTSLQVWHSKLDFKRQNSILFKQLSPMKLSDGTFSLDLDVDEVYTLTTITTGQKGAHPAPPSSTPFPKIYKDDFNVRNPPFTEAPDFADQTGVFEYFINLTDPGPHVFTLRQVVTQRPVTWSADADQTISIIGDHNWQNLTVTCDIFIETAKTGGVFIAARVDQGGEAVRHAKGVFFWVYADGTYKVTNDIGQYFATVLSSVIYAPETVHFPGCTKSQVVNSNTARWDTALHC
;
A
#
# COMPACT_ATOMS: atom_id res chain seq x y z
N MET A 1 22.47 -20.03 6.41
CA MET A 1 22.50 -19.63 4.99
C MET A 1 23.15 -18.27 4.78
N LEU A 2 22.62 -17.17 5.34
CA LEU A 2 23.19 -15.81 5.15
C LEU A 2 24.70 -15.72 5.45
N ASN A 3 25.12 -16.20 6.62
CA ASN A 3 26.55 -16.19 7.01
C ASN A 3 27.44 -16.98 6.04
N TYR A 4 26.95 -18.12 5.54
CA TYR A 4 27.70 -18.95 4.59
C TYR A 4 27.94 -18.21 3.26
N HIS A 5 27.00 -17.34 2.87
CA HIS A 5 27.11 -16.50 1.68
C HIS A 5 27.76 -15.13 1.94
N GLY A 6 28.38 -14.90 3.10
CA GLY A 6 29.06 -13.63 3.38
C GLY A 6 28.12 -12.44 3.62
N LEU A 7 26.88 -12.69 4.06
CA LEU A 7 25.86 -11.67 4.32
C LEU A 7 25.63 -11.44 5.81
N GLN A 8 26.68 -11.45 6.63
CA GLN A 8 26.58 -11.32 8.10
C GLN A 8 26.01 -9.98 8.56
N GLN A 9 26.10 -8.95 7.71
CA GLN A 9 25.51 -7.63 7.96
C GLN A 9 23.98 -7.62 7.83
N VAL A 10 23.39 -8.61 7.16
CA VAL A 10 21.93 -8.73 7.02
C VAL A 10 21.35 -9.23 8.34
N LYS A 11 20.38 -8.48 8.86
CA LYS A 11 19.72 -8.77 10.14
C LYS A 11 18.35 -9.40 9.90
N ILE A 12 17.91 -10.22 10.86
CA ILE A 12 16.63 -10.91 10.79
C ILE A 12 15.64 -10.20 11.71
N VAL A 13 14.54 -9.74 11.13
CA VAL A 13 13.32 -9.34 11.84
C VAL A 13 12.42 -10.56 11.90
N ALA A 14 11.81 -10.84 13.06
CA ALA A 14 10.84 -11.91 13.20
C ALA A 14 9.68 -11.49 14.12
N SER A 15 8.46 -11.97 13.93
CA SER A 15 8.00 -12.89 12.87
C SER A 15 7.01 -12.23 11.90
N ASP A 16 6.91 -10.90 11.90
CA ASP A 16 5.94 -10.15 11.08
C ASP A 16 4.52 -10.69 11.28
N ASN A 17 4.12 -10.78 12.55
CA ASN A 17 2.82 -11.28 12.97
C ASN A 17 2.48 -10.70 14.36
N LEU A 18 1.84 -11.44 15.25
CA LEU A 18 1.65 -11.03 16.63
C LEU A 18 2.94 -11.12 17.46
N TRP A 19 2.94 -10.49 18.64
CA TRP A 19 4.05 -10.55 19.59
C TRP A 19 4.41 -11.97 20.03
N GLU A 20 3.43 -12.88 20.05
CA GLU A 20 3.61 -14.29 20.37
C GLU A 20 3.29 -15.16 19.17
N PRO A 21 3.98 -16.30 19.00
CA PRO A 21 4.85 -16.97 19.97
C PRO A 21 6.33 -16.55 19.93
N ILE A 22 6.71 -15.59 19.07
CA ILE A 22 8.13 -15.28 18.83
C ILE A 22 8.83 -14.72 20.07
N SER A 23 8.16 -13.87 20.85
CA SER A 23 8.74 -13.28 22.07
C SER A 23 9.10 -14.36 23.10
N THR A 24 8.17 -15.28 23.36
CA THR A 24 8.42 -16.43 24.24
C THR A 24 9.53 -17.32 23.70
N SER A 25 9.51 -17.62 22.39
CA SER A 25 10.50 -18.50 21.76
C SER A 25 11.92 -17.96 21.89
N VAL A 26 12.12 -16.65 21.65
CA VAL A 26 13.42 -15.96 21.78
C VAL A 26 13.96 -15.97 23.22
N ILE A 27 13.09 -16.00 24.23
CA ILE A 27 13.52 -16.09 25.64
C ILE A 27 14.09 -17.48 25.94
N PHE A 28 13.44 -18.53 25.42
CA PHE A 28 13.74 -19.91 25.81
C PHE A 28 14.72 -20.63 24.88
N ASP A 29 15.07 -20.04 23.74
CA ASP A 29 16.01 -20.59 22.76
C ASP A 29 17.14 -19.59 22.46
N GLU A 30 18.35 -19.89 22.95
CA GLU A 30 19.54 -19.06 22.78
C GLU A 30 20.03 -18.99 21.32
N GLU A 31 19.88 -20.07 20.56
CA GLU A 31 20.27 -20.09 19.15
C GLU A 31 19.31 -19.20 18.33
N LEU A 32 18.01 -19.31 18.58
CA LEU A 32 17.00 -18.42 17.97
C LEU A 32 17.24 -16.97 18.39
N SER A 33 17.49 -16.72 19.67
CA SER A 33 17.78 -15.38 20.18
C SER A 33 19.01 -14.77 19.51
N SER A 34 20.05 -15.57 19.26
CA SER A 34 21.26 -15.09 18.59
C SER A 34 21.02 -14.77 17.10
N ALA A 35 20.06 -15.43 16.46
CA ALA A 35 19.73 -15.22 15.06
C ALA A 35 18.77 -14.03 14.82
N VAL A 36 17.81 -13.82 15.72
CA VAL A 36 16.80 -12.75 15.60
C VAL A 36 17.36 -11.43 16.14
N GLU A 37 17.41 -10.40 15.30
CA GLU A 37 17.89 -9.08 15.70
C GLU A 37 16.76 -8.21 16.26
N VAL A 38 15.56 -8.28 15.66
CA VAL A 38 14.41 -7.41 15.98
C VAL A 38 13.14 -8.24 16.08
N ILE A 39 12.27 -7.91 17.03
CA ILE A 39 10.91 -8.45 17.09
C ILE A 39 9.96 -7.50 16.37
N GLY A 40 9.45 -7.91 15.21
CA GLY A 40 8.48 -7.18 14.40
C GLY A 40 7.07 -7.72 14.61
N ALA A 41 6.15 -6.85 15.02
CA ALA A 41 4.74 -7.16 15.18
C ALA A 41 3.84 -6.28 14.31
N HIS A 42 2.70 -6.82 13.89
CA HIS A 42 1.72 -6.16 13.04
C HIS A 42 0.55 -5.59 13.86
N TYR A 43 0.12 -4.38 13.53
CA TYR A 43 -1.03 -3.67 14.12
C TYR A 43 -1.12 -3.78 15.66
N PRO A 44 -0.05 -3.44 16.42
CA PRO A 44 0.06 -3.72 17.85
C PRO A 44 -0.86 -2.85 18.73
N GLY A 45 -1.58 -1.89 18.15
CA GLY A 45 -2.43 -0.96 18.89
C GLY A 45 -1.67 -0.14 19.90
N THR A 46 -0.43 0.25 19.58
CA THR A 46 0.53 0.93 20.47
C THR A 46 1.07 0.10 21.64
N THR A 47 0.60 -1.12 21.86
CA THR A 47 0.97 -1.93 23.02
C THR A 47 2.00 -3.01 22.70
N THR A 48 2.69 -3.50 23.72
CA THR A 48 3.55 -4.68 23.64
C THR A 48 3.25 -5.65 24.79
N VAL A 49 3.92 -6.80 24.81
CA VAL A 49 3.78 -7.82 25.86
C VAL A 49 5.04 -7.90 26.72
N THR A 50 4.90 -8.38 27.96
CA THR A 50 6.02 -8.49 28.92
C THR A 50 7.18 -9.33 28.37
N GLN A 51 6.87 -10.40 27.65
CA GLN A 51 7.85 -11.30 27.05
C GLN A 51 8.71 -10.56 26.01
N ALA A 52 8.10 -9.76 25.14
CA ALA A 52 8.82 -8.95 24.15
C ALA A 52 9.83 -8.01 24.85
N LEU A 53 9.41 -7.36 25.93
CA LEU A 53 10.28 -6.49 26.74
C LEU A 53 11.45 -7.23 27.40
N LEU A 54 11.20 -8.45 27.92
CA LEU A 54 12.23 -9.27 28.56
C LEU A 54 13.32 -9.72 27.59
N THR A 55 13.04 -9.80 26.29
CA THR A 55 14.04 -10.18 25.29
C THR A 55 15.18 -9.17 25.16
N GLY A 56 14.94 -7.90 25.53
CA GLY A 56 15.89 -6.80 25.31
C GLY A 56 16.15 -6.45 23.85
N LYS A 57 15.43 -7.08 22.90
CA LYS A 57 15.52 -6.80 21.47
C LYS A 57 14.83 -5.46 21.15
N PRO A 58 15.26 -4.75 20.09
CA PRO A 58 14.42 -3.73 19.48
C PRO A 58 13.06 -4.31 19.09
N LEU A 59 12.00 -3.57 19.39
CA LEU A 59 10.62 -3.90 19.03
C LEU A 59 10.16 -2.93 17.95
N TRP A 60 9.56 -3.44 16.87
CA TRP A 60 8.98 -2.62 15.81
C TRP A 60 7.51 -2.97 15.60
N ALA A 61 6.69 -1.95 15.33
CA ALA A 61 5.46 -2.12 14.58
C ALA A 61 5.87 -2.27 13.11
N SER A 62 6.21 -3.50 12.70
CA SER A 62 6.79 -3.77 11.37
C SER A 62 5.76 -3.69 10.25
N GLU A 63 4.48 -3.65 10.60
CA GLU A 63 3.36 -3.27 9.75
C GLU A 63 2.30 -2.57 10.60
N ASP A 64 1.89 -1.37 10.20
CA ASP A 64 0.88 -0.55 10.88
C ASP A 64 0.19 0.38 9.86
N TYR A 65 -0.66 1.31 10.31
CA TYR A 65 -1.45 2.22 9.46
C TYR A 65 -2.61 1.54 8.72
N SER A 66 -2.44 1.10 7.48
CA SER A 66 -3.46 0.47 6.62
C SER A 66 -4.83 1.17 6.65
N THR A 67 -4.83 2.50 6.71
CA THR A 67 -6.05 3.28 6.88
C THR A 67 -6.18 4.27 5.73
N PHE A 68 -7.41 4.54 5.31
CA PHE A 68 -7.71 5.46 4.22
C PHE A 68 -7.04 6.81 4.48
N ASN A 69 -6.39 7.35 3.46
CA ASN A 69 -5.44 8.44 3.60
C ASN A 69 -6.01 9.85 3.66
N ASP A 70 -7.21 9.98 4.21
CA ASP A 70 -7.79 11.28 4.54
C ASP A 70 -7.21 11.85 5.85
N ASP A 71 -7.81 12.92 6.37
CA ASP A 71 -7.38 13.49 7.65
C ASP A 71 -7.60 12.55 8.85
N VAL A 72 -8.54 11.60 8.79
CA VAL A 72 -8.68 10.57 9.85
C VAL A 72 -7.50 9.60 9.80
N GLY A 73 -7.08 9.18 8.60
CA GLY A 73 -5.84 8.43 8.39
C GLY A 73 -4.61 9.20 8.89
N GLY A 74 -4.52 10.49 8.55
CA GLY A 74 -3.48 11.38 9.06
C GLY A 74 -3.44 11.43 10.59
N GLY A 75 -4.62 11.52 11.23
CA GLY A 75 -4.76 11.49 12.68
C GLY A 75 -4.36 10.16 13.30
N CYS A 76 -4.78 9.04 12.70
CA CYS A 76 -4.33 7.69 13.08
C CYS A 76 -2.79 7.62 13.08
N TRP A 77 -2.17 8.01 11.97
CA TRP A 77 -0.73 7.96 11.78
C TRP A 77 0.03 8.85 12.78
N ALA A 78 -0.46 10.07 13.01
CA ALA A 78 0.14 11.01 13.97
C ALA A 78 0.17 10.43 15.39
N ARG A 79 -0.95 9.83 15.80
CA ARG A 79 -1.10 9.23 17.12
C ARG A 79 -0.17 8.04 17.31
N ILE A 80 -0.17 7.08 16.38
CA ILE A 80 0.60 5.83 16.54
C ILE A 80 2.11 6.05 16.39
N LEU A 81 2.57 7.01 15.60
CA LEU A 81 4.00 7.35 15.51
C LEU A 81 4.61 7.75 16.85
N ASN A 82 3.87 8.50 17.68
CA ASN A 82 4.30 8.81 19.04
C ASN A 82 4.05 7.64 19.99
N GLN A 83 2.80 7.14 20.01
CA GLN A 83 2.33 6.26 21.07
C GLN A 83 2.90 4.84 20.97
N ASN A 84 3.32 4.38 19.79
CA ASN A 84 4.02 3.10 19.65
C ASN A 84 5.28 3.03 20.53
N TYR A 85 6.04 4.13 20.65
CA TYR A 85 7.16 4.17 21.59
C TYR A 85 6.70 4.42 23.02
N VAL A 86 5.80 5.38 23.25
CA VAL A 86 5.36 5.76 24.62
C VAL A 86 4.76 4.56 25.36
N ASN A 87 3.92 3.79 24.68
CA ASN A 87 3.15 2.69 25.29
C ASN A 87 3.86 1.35 25.11
N GLY A 88 4.44 1.11 23.94
CA GLY A 88 4.96 -0.21 23.53
C GLY A 88 6.47 -0.31 23.44
N ARG A 89 7.22 0.78 23.68
CA ARG A 89 8.68 0.87 23.46
C ARG A 89 9.13 0.51 22.05
N MET A 90 8.24 0.63 21.08
CA MET A 90 8.56 0.33 19.69
C MET A 90 9.41 1.45 19.10
N THR A 91 10.55 1.09 18.55
CA THR A 91 11.57 2.03 18.01
C THR A 91 11.51 2.18 16.50
N GLY A 92 10.53 1.52 15.87
CA GLY A 92 10.24 1.59 14.45
C GLY A 92 8.75 1.33 14.24
N THR A 93 8.14 2.11 13.35
CA THR A 93 6.76 1.94 12.89
C THR A 93 6.78 2.05 11.38
N ILE A 94 6.27 1.05 10.69
CA ILE A 94 6.32 0.95 9.22
C ILE A 94 4.89 0.93 8.69
N SER A 95 4.56 1.89 7.83
CA SER A 95 3.23 2.01 7.23
C SER A 95 3.05 0.98 6.13
N TRP A 96 2.01 0.15 6.23
CA TRP A 96 1.39 -0.46 5.07
C TRP A 96 0.28 0.49 4.56
N ASN A 97 0.34 1.04 3.36
CA ASN A 97 1.40 0.95 2.37
C ASN A 97 2.07 2.31 2.09
N LEU A 98 3.11 2.31 1.25
CA LEU A 98 3.89 3.50 0.94
C LEU A 98 3.07 4.54 0.16
N ILE A 99 2.45 4.09 -0.93
CA ILE A 99 1.69 4.91 -1.88
C ILE A 99 0.59 4.06 -2.50
N ALA A 100 -0.62 4.62 -2.55
CA ALA A 100 -1.74 3.98 -3.23
C ALA A 100 -1.59 4.17 -4.74
N SER A 101 -0.93 3.20 -5.38
CA SER A 101 -0.74 3.10 -6.83
C SER A 101 -1.29 1.78 -7.37
N TYR A 102 -2.52 1.50 -6.98
CA TYR A 102 -3.32 0.34 -7.38
C TYR A 102 -4.77 0.83 -7.51
N TYR A 103 -5.59 0.14 -8.30
CA TYR A 103 -6.98 0.55 -8.50
C TYR A 103 -7.73 0.68 -7.17
N GLU A 104 -8.37 1.82 -6.92
CA GLU A 104 -9.09 2.13 -5.66
C GLU A 104 -10.12 1.06 -5.28
N ASN A 105 -10.75 0.41 -6.25
CA ASN A 105 -11.76 -0.63 -6.00
C ASN A 105 -11.19 -1.99 -5.59
N LEU A 106 -9.87 -2.15 -5.58
CA LEU A 106 -9.22 -3.30 -4.95
C LEU A 106 -9.30 -3.19 -3.42
N SER A 107 -8.95 -4.27 -2.72
CA SER A 107 -8.91 -4.29 -1.26
C SER A 107 -8.03 -3.15 -0.74
N PHE A 108 -8.54 -2.41 0.25
CA PHE A 108 -7.83 -1.32 0.91
C PHE A 108 -7.44 -0.16 -0.04
N GLY A 109 -8.36 0.20 -0.95
CA GLY A 109 -8.24 1.39 -1.80
C GLY A 109 -7.80 2.62 -1.03
N ARG A 110 -6.75 3.30 -1.52
CA ARG A 110 -6.20 4.52 -0.92
C ARG A 110 -5.66 4.42 0.52
N ASP A 111 -5.28 3.23 0.97
CA ASP A 111 -4.64 3.03 2.29
C ASP A 111 -3.11 3.26 2.27
N GLY A 112 -2.61 4.15 1.41
CA GLY A 112 -1.20 4.54 1.32
C GLY A 112 -0.91 5.93 1.90
N LEU A 113 0.35 6.28 2.18
CA LEU A 113 0.65 7.62 2.73
C LEU A 113 0.27 8.78 1.80
N MET A 114 0.19 8.51 0.49
CA MET A 114 -0.33 9.40 -0.54
C MET A 114 -0.99 8.58 -1.66
N THR A 115 -1.66 9.24 -2.61
CA THR A 115 -2.37 8.58 -3.73
C THR A 115 -1.73 8.94 -5.07
N ALA A 116 -1.46 7.94 -5.92
CA ALA A 116 -1.00 8.11 -7.30
C ALA A 116 -1.46 6.90 -8.15
N GLU A 117 -2.78 6.80 -8.33
CA GLU A 117 -3.45 5.66 -8.97
C GLU A 117 -3.89 5.93 -10.41
N GLU A 118 -3.54 7.09 -10.97
CA GLU A 118 -3.90 7.50 -12.34
C GLU A 118 -2.67 7.78 -13.23
N PRO A 119 -1.86 6.77 -13.57
CA PRO A 119 -0.70 6.96 -14.44
C PRO A 119 -1.07 7.54 -15.81
N TRP A 120 -2.28 7.27 -16.32
CA TRP A 120 -2.78 7.80 -17.60
C TRP A 120 -3.06 9.31 -17.59
N SER A 121 -3.37 9.90 -16.42
CA SER A 121 -3.62 11.34 -16.29
C SER A 121 -2.41 12.09 -15.73
N GLY A 122 -1.55 11.40 -14.98
CA GLY A 122 -0.47 11.99 -14.20
C GLY A 122 -0.94 12.64 -12.90
N ASN A 123 -2.22 12.47 -12.53
CA ASN A 123 -2.74 12.95 -11.25
C ASN A 123 -2.14 12.17 -10.08
N TYR A 124 -1.88 12.90 -9.00
CA TYR A 124 -1.55 12.35 -7.69
C TYR A 124 -2.03 13.33 -6.61
N VAL A 125 -2.20 12.84 -5.39
CA VAL A 125 -2.62 13.65 -4.24
C VAL A 125 -1.63 13.45 -3.11
N VAL A 126 -1.03 14.55 -2.66
CA VAL A 126 -0.14 14.56 -1.48
C VAL A 126 -0.99 14.74 -0.24
N GLU A 127 -1.36 13.61 0.36
CA GLU A 127 -2.30 13.55 1.47
C GLU A 127 -1.68 13.92 2.81
N SER A 128 -2.52 14.09 3.84
CA SER A 128 -2.10 14.47 5.19
C SER A 128 -1.03 13.52 5.80
N PRO A 129 -1.04 12.19 5.61
CA PRO A 129 -0.04 11.30 6.20
C PRO A 129 1.41 11.58 5.78
N ILE A 130 1.65 12.14 4.58
CA ILE A 130 2.99 12.58 4.16
C ILE A 130 3.54 13.65 5.11
N TRP A 131 2.70 14.63 5.43
CA TRP A 131 3.09 15.76 6.27
C TRP A 131 3.19 15.38 7.74
N ILE A 132 2.34 14.45 8.19
CA ILE A 132 2.47 13.82 9.49
C ILE A 132 3.77 13.03 9.61
N THR A 133 4.16 12.28 8.57
CA THR A 133 5.45 11.58 8.53
C THR A 133 6.62 12.56 8.66
N ALA A 134 6.56 13.71 7.98
CA ALA A 134 7.60 14.73 7.99
C ALA A 134 7.85 15.35 9.38
N HIS A 135 6.84 15.38 10.27
CA HIS A 135 7.00 15.84 11.65
C HIS A 135 8.01 15.03 12.46
N THR A 136 8.30 13.79 12.06
CA THR A 136 9.36 12.96 12.66
C THR A 136 10.57 12.84 11.74
N THR A 137 10.37 12.46 10.48
CA THR A 137 11.47 12.01 9.59
C THR A 137 12.40 13.13 9.13
N GLN A 138 11.96 14.39 9.08
CA GLN A 138 12.85 15.50 8.76
C GLN A 138 13.75 15.92 9.93
N PHE A 139 13.44 15.46 11.15
CA PHE A 139 14.04 15.98 12.39
C PHE A 139 14.61 14.90 13.31
N ALA A 140 14.63 13.65 12.84
CA ALA A 140 15.28 12.52 13.50
C ALA A 140 15.82 11.57 12.43
N GLN A 141 16.85 10.79 12.78
CA GLN A 141 17.45 9.78 11.92
C GLN A 141 17.67 8.48 12.71
N PRO A 142 17.71 7.31 12.04
CA PRO A 142 18.15 6.09 12.68
C PRO A 142 19.47 6.28 13.43
N GLY A 143 19.53 5.83 14.68
CA GLY A 143 20.67 6.04 15.59
C GLY A 143 20.45 7.14 16.63
N TRP A 144 19.47 8.04 16.43
CA TRP A 144 19.01 8.93 17.49
C TRP A 144 18.38 8.15 18.64
N ARG A 145 18.38 8.76 19.83
CA ARG A 145 17.85 8.13 21.04
C ARG A 145 16.69 8.92 21.59
N TYR A 146 15.63 8.21 21.96
CA TYR A 146 14.56 8.77 22.78
C TYR A 146 15.11 9.20 24.14
N LEU A 147 14.61 10.32 24.66
CA LEU A 147 14.81 10.72 26.05
C LEU A 147 13.98 9.83 26.98
N LYS A 148 14.34 9.78 28.26
CA LYS A 148 13.55 9.04 29.26
C LYS A 148 12.25 9.75 29.65
N THR A 149 12.18 11.06 29.43
CA THR A 149 11.04 11.93 29.78
C THR A 149 10.14 12.13 28.57
N LEU A 150 9.21 11.20 28.39
CA LEU A 150 8.19 11.17 27.35
C LEU A 150 6.91 10.60 27.95
N GLY A 151 5.77 10.82 27.32
CA GLY A 151 4.51 10.36 27.89
C GLY A 151 3.28 10.99 27.28
N HIS A 152 2.17 10.82 27.99
CA HIS A 152 0.89 11.44 27.68
C HIS A 152 0.79 12.84 28.28
N LEU A 153 0.00 13.68 27.61
CA LEU A 153 -0.40 15.00 28.11
C LEU A 153 -1.58 14.86 29.09
N GLU A 154 -1.76 15.85 29.96
CA GLU A 154 -2.77 15.79 31.04
C GLU A 154 -4.20 15.69 30.51
N GLN A 155 -4.53 16.46 29.47
CA GLN A 155 -5.86 16.50 28.86
C GLN A 155 -5.93 15.71 27.54
N GLY A 156 -5.13 14.65 27.40
CA GLY A 156 -5.09 13.80 26.22
C GLY A 156 -4.06 14.24 25.17
N GLY A 157 -3.62 13.28 24.34
CA GLY A 157 -2.46 13.43 23.45
C GLY A 157 -1.17 12.89 24.05
N SER A 158 -0.06 13.02 23.32
CA SER A 158 1.25 12.51 23.75
C SER A 158 2.42 13.35 23.21
N TYR A 159 3.58 13.19 23.82
CA TYR A 159 4.82 13.79 23.34
C TYR A 159 5.99 12.80 23.45
N VAL A 160 6.88 12.88 22.46
CA VAL A 160 8.16 12.18 22.43
C VAL A 160 9.28 13.19 22.21
N ALA A 161 10.48 12.86 22.69
CA ALA A 161 11.66 13.68 22.50
C ALA A 161 12.88 12.81 22.18
N PHE A 162 13.71 13.29 21.26
CA PHE A 162 14.87 12.56 20.75
C PHE A 162 16.11 13.46 20.69
N THR A 163 17.28 12.84 20.77
CA THR A 163 18.57 13.51 20.59
C THR A 163 19.56 12.64 19.81
N ASP A 164 20.44 13.29 19.06
CA ASP A 164 21.59 12.65 18.39
C ASP A 164 22.80 12.43 19.32
N GLY A 165 22.76 12.97 20.54
CA GLY A 165 23.88 12.98 21.48
C GLY A 165 24.95 14.04 21.19
N ASN A 166 24.77 14.88 20.16
CA ASN A 166 25.66 15.97 19.77
C ASN A 166 25.04 17.35 20.01
N GLY A 167 24.00 17.41 20.86
CA GLY A 167 23.34 18.66 21.27
C GLY A 167 22.06 18.96 20.50
N ASN A 168 21.69 18.18 19.49
CA ASN A 168 20.40 18.36 18.83
C ASN A 168 19.26 17.76 19.66
N LEU A 169 18.12 18.43 19.61
CA LEU A 169 16.89 18.05 20.28
C LEU A 169 15.73 18.19 19.31
N THR A 170 14.87 17.17 19.27
CA THR A 170 13.58 17.20 18.58
C THR A 170 12.50 16.71 19.53
N ILE A 171 11.41 17.45 19.65
CA ILE A 171 10.22 17.13 20.43
C ILE A 171 9.05 17.08 19.46
N VAL A 172 8.31 15.98 19.43
CA VAL A 172 7.09 15.82 18.62
C VAL A 172 5.91 15.64 19.56
N ILE A 173 4.87 16.45 19.38
CA ILE A 173 3.67 16.50 20.22
C ILE A 173 2.47 16.24 19.32
N GLU A 174 1.52 15.41 19.75
CA GLU A 174 0.24 15.17 19.08
C GLU A 174 -0.92 15.26 20.06
N THR A 175 -2.07 15.79 19.61
CA THR A 175 -3.31 15.92 20.38
C THR A 175 -4.52 15.33 19.64
N MET A 176 -4.32 14.19 18.97
CA MET A 176 -5.34 13.59 18.12
C MET A 176 -6.56 13.13 18.93
N THR A 177 -7.75 13.57 18.55
CA THR A 177 -9.01 13.12 19.17
C THR A 177 -9.36 11.69 18.75
N HIS A 178 -10.16 11.01 19.58
CA HIS A 178 -10.58 9.64 19.32
C HIS A 178 -11.22 9.47 17.94
N ASP A 179 -12.29 10.23 17.66
CA ASP A 179 -13.11 10.04 16.45
C ASP A 179 -12.35 10.39 15.16
N HIS A 180 -11.34 11.25 15.26
CA HIS A 180 -10.53 11.73 14.14
C HIS A 180 -9.17 11.00 14.00
N SER A 181 -8.95 9.91 14.75
CA SER A 181 -7.68 9.15 14.67
C SER A 181 -7.85 7.65 14.76
N GLN A 182 -9.02 7.15 14.37
CA GLN A 182 -9.30 5.72 14.30
C GLN A 182 -8.51 5.10 13.15
N CYS A 183 -7.61 4.18 13.49
CA CYS A 183 -7.01 3.29 12.50
C CYS A 183 -7.99 2.14 12.21
N ILE A 184 -7.83 1.46 11.07
CA ILE A 184 -8.64 0.27 10.77
C ILE A 184 -8.43 -0.86 11.79
N ARG A 185 -7.24 -0.96 12.39
CA ARG A 185 -6.82 -2.02 13.31
C ARG A 185 -5.89 -1.49 14.39
N PRO A 186 -6.02 -1.95 15.65
CA PRO A 186 -7.21 -2.58 16.23
C PRO A 186 -8.32 -1.53 16.51
N PRO A 187 -9.53 -1.95 16.93
CA PRO A 187 -10.53 -1.02 17.46
C PRO A 187 -9.95 -0.15 18.59
N LEU A 188 -10.15 1.15 18.49
CA LEU A 188 -9.61 2.13 19.42
C LEU A 188 -10.56 2.30 20.62
N PRO A 189 -10.11 2.07 21.87
CA PRO A 189 -10.93 2.37 23.03
C PRO A 189 -11.19 3.87 23.15
N ALA A 190 -12.37 4.26 23.66
CA ALA A 190 -12.72 5.66 23.83
C ALA A 190 -11.77 6.39 24.79
N PHE A 191 -11.36 7.60 24.39
CA PHE A 191 -10.61 8.54 25.24
C PHE A 191 -11.01 9.98 24.89
N ASN A 192 -10.76 10.90 25.80
CA ASN A 192 -11.06 12.32 25.61
C ASN A 192 -9.77 13.10 25.39
N VAL A 193 -9.86 14.11 24.52
CA VAL A 193 -8.84 15.14 24.35
C VAL A 193 -9.52 16.50 24.43
N SER A 194 -8.93 17.43 25.17
CA SER A 194 -9.39 18.82 25.22
C SER A 194 -8.21 19.78 25.15
N ALA A 195 -8.49 21.01 24.72
CA ALA A 195 -7.51 22.08 24.69
C ALA A 195 -6.85 22.27 26.07
N GLN A 196 -5.53 22.47 26.06
CA GLN A 196 -4.71 22.55 27.28
C GLN A 196 -3.47 23.41 27.04
N SER A 197 -2.92 23.97 28.11
CA SER A 197 -1.61 24.63 28.07
C SER A 197 -0.56 23.68 28.62
N ALA A 198 0.46 23.36 27.82
CA ALA A 198 1.53 22.45 28.19
C ALA A 198 2.84 23.22 28.36
N THR A 199 3.41 23.18 29.57
CA THR A 199 4.71 23.80 29.89
C THR A 199 5.81 22.75 29.94
N PHE A 200 6.87 22.99 29.17
CA PHE A 200 8.03 22.12 29.08
C PHE A 200 9.25 22.80 29.71
N HIS A 201 9.95 22.05 30.56
CA HIS A 201 11.19 22.49 31.21
C HIS A 201 12.36 21.65 30.72
N LEU A 202 13.18 22.23 29.86
CA LEU A 202 14.41 21.62 29.35
C LEU A 202 15.48 21.64 30.45
N LYS A 203 15.87 20.45 30.91
CA LYS A 203 16.89 20.27 31.95
C LYS A 203 18.20 19.74 31.35
N GLY A 204 19.25 19.72 32.16
CA GLY A 204 20.56 19.18 31.78
C GLY A 204 21.20 19.99 30.66
N SER A 205 21.79 19.30 29.67
CA SER A 205 22.45 19.93 28.52
C SER A 205 21.53 20.80 27.66
N PHE A 206 20.22 20.54 27.67
CA PHE A 206 19.24 21.29 26.89
C PHE A 206 18.79 22.61 27.55
N ASN A 207 19.12 22.83 28.82
CA ASN A 207 18.79 24.07 29.53
C ASN A 207 19.48 25.31 28.92
N ALA A 208 20.59 25.11 28.20
CA ALA A 208 21.32 26.17 27.53
C ALA A 208 20.72 26.58 26.17
N LEU A 209 19.73 25.85 25.67
CA LEU A 209 19.04 26.20 24.43
C LEU A 209 18.25 27.50 24.62
N THR A 210 18.33 28.40 23.64
CA THR A 210 17.65 29.70 23.67
C THR A 210 16.50 29.79 22.68
N SER A 211 16.45 28.90 21.68
CA SER A 211 15.37 28.84 20.71
C SER A 211 15.19 27.45 20.11
N LEU A 212 13.97 27.18 19.61
CA LEU A 212 13.61 26.01 18.83
C LEU A 212 12.84 26.43 17.57
N GLN A 213 13.12 25.78 16.45
CA GLN A 213 12.27 25.85 15.25
C GLN A 213 10.93 25.16 15.57
N VAL A 214 9.85 25.66 15.00
CA VAL A 214 8.50 25.15 15.25
C VAL A 214 7.82 24.82 13.93
N TRP A 215 7.36 23.57 13.81
CA TRP A 215 6.54 23.08 12.70
C TRP A 215 5.19 22.65 13.24
N HIS A 216 4.13 22.96 12.50
CA HIS A 216 2.76 22.75 12.96
C HIS A 216 1.86 22.18 11.87
N SER A 217 1.05 21.19 12.24
CA SER A 217 -0.10 20.73 11.46
C SER A 217 -1.37 20.77 12.31
N LYS A 218 -2.49 21.16 11.71
CA LYS A 218 -3.85 21.13 12.26
C LYS A 218 -4.75 20.40 11.28
N LEU A 219 -5.37 19.32 11.72
CA LEU A 219 -6.39 18.61 10.96
C LEU A 219 -7.75 19.25 11.30
N ASP A 220 -8.29 20.11 10.42
CA ASP A 220 -9.54 20.88 10.67
C ASP A 220 -10.75 20.17 10.04
N PHE A 221 -11.34 19.25 10.79
CA PHE A 221 -12.54 18.51 10.40
C PHE A 221 -13.81 19.36 10.34
N LYS A 222 -13.83 20.54 10.99
CA LYS A 222 -15.02 21.41 11.01
C LYS A 222 -15.14 22.23 9.74
N ARG A 223 -14.02 22.76 9.25
CA ARG A 223 -13.98 23.60 8.04
C ARG A 223 -13.46 22.87 6.81
N GLN A 224 -12.92 21.67 6.97
CA GLN A 224 -12.25 20.90 5.92
C GLN A 224 -11.13 21.72 5.26
N ASN A 225 -10.36 22.43 6.08
CA ASN A 225 -9.26 23.30 5.63
C ASN A 225 -8.03 23.11 6.52
N SER A 226 -7.48 21.89 6.47
CA SER A 226 -6.34 21.47 7.27
C SER A 226 -5.08 22.25 6.92
N ILE A 227 -4.31 22.61 7.95
CA ILE A 227 -3.01 23.25 7.81
C ILE A 227 -1.97 22.15 7.97
N LEU A 228 -1.17 21.89 6.94
CA LEU A 228 -0.22 20.78 6.96
C LEU A 228 1.23 21.30 6.91
N PHE A 229 2.06 20.86 7.86
CA PHE A 229 3.50 21.08 7.94
C PHE A 229 3.94 22.54 7.74
N LYS A 230 3.27 23.46 8.42
CA LYS A 230 3.56 24.89 8.36
C LYS A 230 4.67 25.24 9.36
N GLN A 231 5.76 25.83 8.87
CA GLN A 231 6.76 26.43 9.75
C GLN A 231 6.19 27.70 10.41
N LEU A 232 6.32 27.77 11.74
CA LEU A 232 5.95 28.95 12.54
C LEU A 232 7.21 29.72 12.95
N SER A 233 7.01 30.88 13.57
CA SER A 233 8.10 31.64 14.15
C SER A 233 8.86 30.79 15.19
N PRO A 234 10.21 30.83 15.22
CA PRO A 234 10.97 30.11 16.23
C PRO A 234 10.54 30.48 17.64
N MET A 235 10.37 29.46 18.48
CA MET A 235 10.00 29.62 19.87
C MET A 235 11.23 30.02 20.68
N LYS A 236 11.15 31.15 21.38
CA LYS A 236 12.20 31.58 22.32
C LYS A 236 12.01 30.87 23.65
N LEU A 237 13.12 30.43 24.22
CA LEU A 237 13.17 29.77 25.52
C LEU A 237 13.62 30.79 26.57
N SER A 238 12.96 30.79 27.73
CA SER A 238 13.39 31.57 28.90
C SER A 238 13.78 30.58 29.99
N ASP A 239 15.05 30.59 30.39
CA ASP A 239 15.59 29.67 31.42
C ASP A 239 15.22 28.20 31.15
N GLY A 240 15.45 27.75 29.91
CA GLY A 240 15.13 26.40 29.46
C GLY A 240 13.64 26.06 29.42
N THR A 241 12.74 27.04 29.58
CA THR A 241 11.30 26.82 29.70
C THR A 241 10.54 27.42 28.52
N PHE A 242 9.48 26.73 28.09
CA PHE A 242 8.48 27.24 27.16
C PHE A 242 7.09 26.66 27.44
N SER A 243 6.05 27.34 26.95
CA SER A 243 4.68 26.86 27.00
C SER A 243 4.04 26.89 25.62
N LEU A 244 3.14 25.96 25.37
CA LEU A 244 2.29 25.89 24.18
C LEU A 244 0.84 25.78 24.62
N ASP A 245 -0.02 26.59 24.00
CA ASP A 245 -1.46 26.36 24.06
C ASP A 245 -1.80 25.40 22.92
N LEU A 246 -2.22 24.20 23.31
CA LEU A 246 -2.55 23.09 22.42
C LEU A 246 -4.06 23.00 22.30
N ASP A 247 -4.58 23.00 21.08
CA ASP A 247 -5.94 22.61 20.79
C ASP A 247 -5.96 21.14 20.34
N VAL A 248 -7.14 20.61 20.01
CA VAL A 248 -7.30 19.23 19.56
C VAL A 248 -6.87 19.03 18.11
N ASP A 249 -6.49 17.81 17.73
CA ASP A 249 -6.13 17.43 16.35
C ASP A 249 -4.94 18.25 15.79
N GLU A 250 -3.95 18.54 16.64
CA GLU A 250 -2.71 19.25 16.30
C GLU A 250 -1.48 18.35 16.40
N VAL A 251 -0.50 18.62 15.54
CA VAL A 251 0.86 18.08 15.63
C VAL A 251 1.86 19.22 15.64
N TYR A 252 2.74 19.22 16.64
CA TYR A 252 3.86 20.16 16.72
C TYR A 252 5.18 19.41 16.68
N THR A 253 6.14 19.92 15.91
CA THR A 253 7.55 19.55 16.07
C THR A 253 8.36 20.77 16.48
N LEU A 254 9.01 20.67 17.64
CA LEU A 254 9.96 21.65 18.13
C LEU A 254 11.36 21.07 18.05
N THR A 255 12.27 21.75 17.36
CA THR A 255 13.59 21.16 17.08
C THR A 255 14.70 22.20 16.97
N THR A 256 15.93 21.79 17.26
CA THR A 256 17.14 22.57 16.97
C THR A 256 17.53 22.50 15.49
N ILE A 257 17.00 21.52 14.75
CA ILE A 257 17.31 21.30 13.33
C ILE A 257 16.69 22.41 12.47
N THR A 258 17.51 23.06 11.65
CA THR A 258 17.12 24.20 10.81
C THR A 258 16.88 23.83 9.34
N THR A 259 17.06 22.57 8.97
CA THR A 259 16.99 22.09 7.58
C THR A 259 15.60 21.60 7.16
N GLY A 260 14.59 21.69 8.03
CA GLY A 260 13.22 21.31 7.71
C GLY A 260 12.68 22.12 6.53
N GLN A 261 11.91 21.47 5.68
CA GLN A 261 11.29 22.09 4.51
C GLN A 261 9.98 21.42 4.13
N LYS A 262 8.97 22.22 3.79
CA LYS A 262 7.77 21.73 3.11
C LYS A 262 8.06 21.72 1.60
N GLY A 263 8.40 20.55 1.05
CA GLY A 263 8.63 20.38 -0.38
C GLY A 263 7.41 20.85 -1.19
N ALA A 264 7.65 21.54 -2.30
CA ALA A 264 6.59 22.04 -3.16
C ALA A 264 6.95 21.80 -4.63
N HIS A 265 5.97 21.28 -5.37
CA HIS A 265 6.03 21.07 -6.81
C HIS A 265 4.81 21.73 -7.47
N PRO A 266 4.83 21.98 -8.79
CA PRO A 266 3.63 22.41 -9.51
C PRO A 266 2.47 21.44 -9.27
N ALA A 267 1.25 21.97 -9.24
CA ALA A 267 0.07 21.14 -9.11
C ALA A 267 0.04 20.08 -10.22
N PRO A 268 -0.28 18.81 -9.91
CA PRO A 268 -0.43 17.79 -10.93
C PRO A 268 -1.61 18.08 -11.86
N PRO A 269 -1.68 17.42 -13.02
CA PRO A 269 -2.88 17.40 -13.84
C PRO A 269 -4.12 17.01 -13.02
N SER A 270 -5.28 17.50 -13.41
CA SER A 270 -6.55 17.09 -12.81
C SER A 270 -6.81 15.60 -13.02
N SER A 271 -7.47 14.96 -12.04
CA SER A 271 -7.92 13.58 -12.16
C SER A 271 -8.81 13.37 -13.40
N THR A 272 -8.62 12.24 -14.07
CA THR A 272 -9.47 11.81 -15.19
C THR A 272 -9.70 10.30 -15.11
N PRO A 273 -10.91 9.80 -15.48
CA PRO A 273 -11.15 8.36 -15.58
C PRO A 273 -10.21 7.68 -16.57
N PHE A 274 -10.08 6.36 -16.45
CA PHE A 274 -9.30 5.55 -17.40
C PHE A 274 -9.74 5.81 -18.86
N PRO A 275 -8.82 5.81 -19.85
CA PRO A 275 -9.15 6.05 -21.24
C PRO A 275 -10.29 5.16 -21.76
N LYS A 276 -11.37 5.78 -22.27
CA LYS A 276 -12.53 5.06 -22.85
C LYS A 276 -12.16 4.17 -24.04
N ILE A 277 -11.08 4.49 -24.73
CA ILE A 277 -10.50 3.69 -25.80
C ILE A 277 -9.05 3.46 -25.39
N TYR A 278 -8.73 2.19 -25.11
CA TYR A 278 -7.39 1.74 -24.77
C TYR A 278 -6.98 0.63 -25.72
N LYS A 279 -5.72 0.62 -26.11
CA LYS A 279 -5.10 -0.43 -26.92
C LYS A 279 -3.64 -0.55 -26.53
N ASP A 280 -3.22 -1.78 -26.28
CA ASP A 280 -1.81 -2.16 -26.22
C ASP A 280 -1.59 -3.28 -27.25
N ASP A 281 -0.52 -3.17 -28.03
CA ASP A 281 -0.09 -4.19 -28.99
C ASP A 281 1.13 -4.99 -28.50
N PHE A 282 1.60 -4.64 -27.31
CA PHE A 282 2.74 -5.22 -26.61
C PHE A 282 4.07 -5.17 -27.38
N ASN A 283 4.17 -4.36 -28.45
CA ASN A 283 5.35 -4.29 -29.32
C ASN A 283 6.51 -3.50 -28.70
N VAL A 284 7.02 -3.99 -27.56
CA VAL A 284 8.09 -3.37 -26.79
C VAL A 284 9.29 -4.30 -26.74
N ARG A 285 10.36 -3.94 -27.47
CA ARG A 285 11.58 -4.77 -27.56
C ARG A 285 12.38 -4.82 -26.27
N ASN A 286 12.49 -3.69 -25.59
CA ASN A 286 13.28 -3.52 -24.36
C ASN A 286 12.40 -2.79 -23.34
N PRO A 287 11.41 -3.46 -22.75
CA PRO A 287 10.50 -2.81 -21.83
C PRO A 287 11.26 -2.42 -20.55
N PRO A 288 10.99 -1.23 -19.98
CA PRO A 288 11.64 -0.80 -18.73
C PRO A 288 11.17 -1.59 -17.51
N PHE A 289 10.03 -2.27 -17.62
CA PHE A 289 9.44 -3.19 -16.64
C PHE A 289 9.12 -4.52 -17.31
N THR A 290 8.92 -5.59 -16.53
CA THR A 290 8.66 -6.93 -17.06
C THR A 290 7.23 -7.13 -17.55
N GLU A 291 6.28 -6.31 -17.10
CA GLU A 291 4.85 -6.38 -17.41
C GLU A 291 4.40 -5.10 -18.15
N ALA A 292 3.32 -5.22 -18.92
CA ALA A 292 2.69 -4.10 -19.60
C ALA A 292 2.02 -3.13 -18.59
N PRO A 293 1.98 -1.81 -18.88
CA PRO A 293 1.37 -0.86 -17.96
C PRO A 293 -0.14 -1.11 -17.79
N ASP A 294 -0.66 -0.69 -16.65
CA ASP A 294 -2.09 -0.74 -16.27
C ASP A 294 -2.69 -2.14 -16.06
N PHE A 295 -2.08 -3.21 -16.56
CA PHE A 295 -2.44 -4.57 -16.21
C PHE A 295 -2.04 -4.85 -14.75
N ALA A 296 -2.99 -5.38 -13.99
CA ALA A 296 -2.80 -5.72 -12.58
C ALA A 296 -3.16 -7.19 -12.36
N ASP A 297 -2.13 -8.02 -12.22
CA ASP A 297 -2.27 -9.46 -11.96
C ASP A 297 -2.90 -9.75 -10.60
N GLN A 298 -4.05 -10.44 -10.60
CA GLN A 298 -4.76 -10.83 -9.37
C GLN A 298 -4.58 -12.31 -9.04
N THR A 299 -4.20 -13.14 -10.02
CA THR A 299 -3.77 -14.53 -9.85
C THR A 299 -2.94 -14.93 -11.07
N GLY A 300 -1.78 -15.56 -10.87
CA GLY A 300 -0.81 -15.81 -11.94
C GLY A 300 0.15 -14.64 -12.11
N VAL A 301 0.99 -14.70 -13.14
CA VAL A 301 1.94 -13.62 -13.51
C VAL A 301 1.98 -13.51 -15.03
N PHE A 302 1.83 -12.30 -15.55
CA PHE A 302 1.82 -11.96 -16.97
C PHE A 302 3.02 -11.08 -17.32
N GLU A 303 3.83 -11.49 -18.28
CA GLU A 303 5.08 -10.79 -18.65
C GLU A 303 5.11 -10.48 -20.14
N TYR A 304 5.80 -9.39 -20.52
CA TYR A 304 6.21 -9.17 -21.89
C TYR A 304 7.00 -10.37 -22.39
N PHE A 305 6.61 -10.90 -23.55
CA PHE A 305 7.21 -12.09 -24.13
C PHE A 305 7.61 -11.87 -25.59
N ILE A 306 8.85 -12.24 -25.90
CA ILE A 306 9.40 -12.17 -27.25
C ILE A 306 9.48 -13.58 -27.84
N ASN A 307 8.61 -13.89 -28.80
CA ASN A 307 8.67 -15.14 -29.54
C ASN A 307 9.64 -15.02 -30.73
N LEU A 308 10.89 -15.42 -30.53
CA LEU A 308 11.91 -15.39 -31.58
C LEU A 308 11.67 -16.40 -32.72
N THR A 309 10.73 -17.31 -32.56
CA THR A 309 10.42 -18.36 -33.56
C THR A 309 9.24 -18.02 -34.45
N ASP A 310 8.47 -16.97 -34.11
CA ASP A 310 7.39 -16.47 -34.96
C ASP A 310 7.91 -15.34 -35.85
N PRO A 311 8.03 -15.52 -37.18
CA PRO A 311 8.38 -14.45 -38.11
C PRO A 311 7.18 -13.55 -38.46
N GLY A 312 6.00 -13.83 -37.93
CA GLY A 312 4.73 -13.19 -38.22
C GLY A 312 4.39 -12.04 -37.26
N PRO A 313 3.09 -11.74 -37.05
CA PRO A 313 2.65 -10.55 -36.32
C PRO A 313 2.79 -10.66 -34.79
N HIS A 314 3.04 -11.83 -34.21
CA HIS A 314 3.06 -12.05 -32.75
C HIS A 314 4.47 -12.29 -32.19
N VAL A 315 5.46 -11.57 -32.72
CA VAL A 315 6.84 -11.55 -32.18
C VAL A 315 6.84 -11.03 -30.74
N PHE A 316 6.01 -10.04 -30.43
CA PHE A 316 5.87 -9.45 -29.09
C PHE A 316 4.45 -9.68 -28.58
N THR A 317 4.33 -10.16 -27.34
CA THR A 317 3.06 -10.56 -26.72
C THR A 317 3.11 -10.34 -25.21
N LEU A 318 1.96 -10.49 -24.55
CA LEU A 318 1.87 -10.64 -23.10
C LEU A 318 1.56 -12.11 -22.77
N ARG A 319 2.33 -12.74 -21.89
CA ARG A 319 2.26 -14.19 -21.63
C ARG A 319 2.12 -14.48 -20.14
N GLN A 320 1.17 -15.35 -19.81
CA GLN A 320 1.05 -15.94 -18.47
C GLN A 320 2.17 -16.98 -18.27
N VAL A 321 3.03 -16.81 -17.27
CA VAL A 321 4.27 -17.62 -17.10
C VAL A 321 4.23 -18.66 -15.96
N VAL A 322 3.27 -18.55 -15.04
CA VAL A 322 3.06 -19.47 -13.93
C VAL A 322 2.43 -20.78 -14.41
N THR A 323 3.12 -21.89 -14.17
CA THR A 323 2.72 -23.24 -14.59
C THR A 323 2.23 -24.12 -13.44
N GLN A 324 2.38 -23.66 -12.20
CA GLN A 324 1.93 -24.35 -10.99
C GLN A 324 1.47 -23.34 -9.95
N ARG A 325 0.47 -23.71 -9.13
CA ARG A 325 -0.01 -22.85 -8.05
C ARG A 325 1.13 -22.58 -7.05
N PRO A 326 1.37 -21.33 -6.64
CA PRO A 326 2.41 -21.01 -5.66
C PRO A 326 2.03 -21.51 -4.25
N VAL A 327 2.98 -21.42 -3.32
CA VAL A 327 2.65 -21.46 -1.88
C VAL A 327 1.96 -20.14 -1.56
N THR A 328 0.64 -20.20 -1.40
CA THR A 328 -0.21 -19.00 -1.38
C THR A 328 -0.25 -18.33 -0.02
N TRP A 329 -0.19 -16.99 -0.02
CA TRP A 329 -0.48 -16.17 1.17
C TRP A 329 -1.99 -15.92 1.31
N SER A 330 -2.66 -15.56 0.21
CA SER A 330 -4.12 -15.39 0.13
C SER A 330 -4.80 -16.61 -0.49
N ALA A 331 -6.11 -16.50 -0.74
CA ALA A 331 -6.90 -17.51 -1.44
C ALA A 331 -6.96 -17.22 -2.96
N ASP A 332 -5.82 -17.27 -3.67
CA ASP A 332 -5.73 -17.01 -5.12
C ASP A 332 -6.80 -17.79 -5.89
N ALA A 333 -7.29 -17.29 -7.02
CA ALA A 333 -8.26 -18.03 -7.85
C ALA A 333 -7.66 -19.34 -8.39
N ASP A 334 -8.51 -20.26 -8.88
CA ASP A 334 -8.02 -21.50 -9.51
C ASP A 334 -7.57 -21.26 -10.97
N GLN A 335 -7.84 -20.07 -11.50
CA GLN A 335 -7.60 -19.60 -12.86
C GLN A 335 -6.84 -18.29 -12.78
N THR A 336 -5.89 -18.08 -13.69
CA THR A 336 -5.10 -16.84 -13.74
C THR A 336 -5.91 -15.70 -14.34
N ILE A 337 -5.74 -14.48 -13.81
CA ILE A 337 -6.43 -13.29 -14.27
C ILE A 337 -5.58 -12.04 -14.01
N SER A 338 -5.53 -11.17 -15.00
CA SER A 338 -5.05 -9.79 -14.90
C SER A 338 -6.20 -8.86 -15.24
N ILE A 339 -6.39 -7.80 -14.44
CA ILE A 339 -7.46 -6.82 -14.63
C ILE A 339 -6.88 -5.50 -15.14
N ILE A 340 -7.69 -4.71 -15.84
CA ILE A 340 -7.31 -3.40 -16.38
C ILE A 340 -8.56 -2.54 -16.57
N GLY A 341 -8.41 -1.22 -16.44
CA GLY A 341 -9.40 -0.23 -16.88
C GLY A 341 -10.05 0.54 -15.75
N ASP A 342 -11.35 0.81 -15.89
CA ASP A 342 -12.17 1.53 -14.92
C ASP A 342 -13.30 0.62 -14.42
N HIS A 343 -13.35 0.41 -13.10
CA HIS A 343 -14.32 -0.46 -12.43
C HIS A 343 -15.78 -0.04 -12.68
N ASN A 344 -16.02 1.24 -13.00
CA ASN A 344 -17.35 1.78 -13.26
C ASN A 344 -17.88 1.46 -14.67
N TRP A 345 -17.07 0.85 -15.54
CA TRP A 345 -17.50 0.52 -16.90
C TRP A 345 -18.64 -0.50 -16.92
N GLN A 346 -19.76 -0.08 -17.51
CA GLN A 346 -20.92 -0.94 -17.72
C GLN A 346 -20.97 -1.46 -19.15
N ASN A 347 -20.93 -0.60 -20.16
CA ASN A 347 -21.02 -1.03 -21.56
C ASN A 347 -19.64 -0.95 -22.20
N LEU A 348 -19.10 -2.11 -22.59
CA LEU A 348 -17.75 -2.21 -23.11
C LEU A 348 -17.64 -3.29 -24.18
N THR A 349 -16.63 -3.14 -25.04
CA THR A 349 -16.20 -4.17 -25.97
C THR A 349 -14.76 -4.52 -25.66
N VAL A 350 -14.52 -5.80 -25.39
CA VAL A 350 -13.17 -6.33 -25.16
C VAL A 350 -12.79 -7.20 -26.35
N THR A 351 -11.59 -6.98 -26.87
CA THR A 351 -10.98 -7.76 -27.97
C THR A 351 -9.53 -8.03 -27.62
N CYS A 352 -9.09 -9.27 -27.80
CA CYS A 352 -7.70 -9.68 -27.58
C CYS A 352 -7.37 -10.85 -28.49
N ASP A 353 -6.18 -10.83 -29.11
CA ASP A 353 -5.64 -12.02 -29.78
C ASP A 353 -5.13 -13.00 -28.72
N ILE A 354 -5.56 -14.26 -28.80
CA ILE A 354 -5.25 -15.29 -27.79
C ILE A 354 -4.43 -16.43 -28.37
N PHE A 355 -3.60 -17.05 -27.53
CA PHE A 355 -2.85 -18.26 -27.88
C PHE A 355 -2.91 -19.28 -26.73
N ILE A 356 -3.29 -20.53 -27.03
CA ILE A 356 -3.39 -21.61 -26.05
C ILE A 356 -2.22 -22.57 -26.26
N GLU A 357 -1.26 -22.58 -25.33
CA GLU A 357 -0.06 -23.43 -25.44
C GLU A 357 -0.31 -24.89 -25.08
N THR A 358 -1.19 -25.13 -24.12
CA THR A 358 -1.49 -26.50 -23.66
C THR A 358 -2.53 -27.12 -24.58
N ALA A 359 -2.07 -28.01 -25.46
CA ALA A 359 -2.96 -28.74 -26.36
C ALA A 359 -4.02 -29.56 -25.61
N LYS A 360 -5.22 -29.66 -26.20
CA LYS A 360 -6.38 -30.45 -25.73
C LYS A 360 -7.03 -29.98 -24.43
N THR A 361 -6.27 -29.61 -23.40
CA THR A 361 -6.80 -29.27 -22.06
C THR A 361 -6.64 -27.81 -21.69
N GLY A 362 -5.87 -27.04 -22.46
CA GLY A 362 -5.69 -25.61 -22.20
C GLY A 362 -6.97 -24.82 -22.47
N GLY A 363 -7.14 -23.73 -21.74
CA GLY A 363 -8.20 -22.76 -21.94
C GLY A 363 -7.74 -21.37 -21.56
N VAL A 364 -8.34 -20.38 -22.19
CA VAL A 364 -8.10 -18.95 -21.96
C VAL A 364 -9.44 -18.23 -21.97
N PHE A 365 -9.51 -17.04 -21.40
CA PHE A 365 -10.72 -16.23 -21.43
C PHE A 365 -10.39 -14.74 -21.57
N ILE A 366 -11.37 -14.00 -22.08
CA ILE A 366 -11.48 -12.55 -21.88
C ILE A 366 -12.70 -12.30 -20.99
N ALA A 367 -12.65 -11.25 -20.17
CA ALA A 367 -13.73 -10.93 -19.26
C ALA A 367 -14.10 -9.44 -19.28
N ALA A 368 -15.32 -9.15 -18.85
CA ALA A 368 -15.84 -7.81 -18.70
C ALA A 368 -16.62 -7.70 -17.37
N ARG A 369 -16.70 -6.50 -16.79
CA ARG A 369 -17.41 -6.22 -15.53
C ARG A 369 -16.94 -7.09 -14.37
N VAL A 370 -15.63 -7.36 -14.29
CA VAL A 370 -15.02 -8.10 -13.18
C VAL A 370 -15.17 -7.26 -11.91
N ASP A 371 -15.95 -7.73 -10.94
CA ASP A 371 -16.40 -6.91 -9.81
C ASP A 371 -15.47 -6.96 -8.58
N GLN A 372 -14.61 -7.98 -8.48
CA GLN A 372 -13.71 -8.21 -7.35
C GLN A 372 -12.29 -8.58 -7.83
N GLY A 373 -11.29 -8.17 -7.04
CA GLY A 373 -9.88 -8.55 -7.19
C GLY A 373 -9.24 -8.75 -5.81
N GLY A 374 -7.91 -8.67 -5.74
CA GLY A 374 -7.14 -8.80 -4.51
C GLY A 374 -7.43 -10.11 -3.77
N GLU A 375 -7.58 -10.04 -2.46
CA GLU A 375 -7.87 -11.20 -1.61
C GLU A 375 -9.21 -11.89 -1.96
N ALA A 376 -10.13 -11.17 -2.62
CA ALA A 376 -11.45 -11.66 -3.01
C ALA A 376 -11.53 -12.18 -4.45
N VAL A 377 -10.40 -12.23 -5.20
CA VAL A 377 -10.36 -12.61 -6.62
C VAL A 377 -11.03 -13.96 -6.91
N ARG A 378 -10.96 -14.93 -6.00
CA ARG A 378 -11.61 -16.24 -6.13
C ARG A 378 -13.13 -16.16 -6.26
N HIS A 379 -13.74 -15.06 -5.80
CA HIS A 379 -15.18 -14.81 -5.86
C HIS A 379 -15.57 -13.81 -6.95
N ALA A 380 -14.64 -13.43 -7.84
CA ALA A 380 -14.91 -12.47 -8.89
C ALA A 380 -16.05 -12.91 -9.81
N LYS A 381 -17.01 -12.01 -9.98
CA LYS A 381 -18.14 -12.13 -10.90
C LYS A 381 -17.97 -11.14 -12.04
N GLY A 382 -18.69 -11.39 -13.14
CA GLY A 382 -18.62 -10.59 -14.34
C GLY A 382 -19.22 -11.34 -15.52
N VAL A 383 -18.71 -11.10 -16.72
CA VAL A 383 -18.99 -11.92 -17.90
C VAL A 383 -17.66 -12.46 -18.41
N PHE A 384 -17.47 -13.77 -18.26
CA PHE A 384 -16.23 -14.45 -18.65
C PHE A 384 -16.51 -15.28 -19.89
N PHE A 385 -15.77 -15.03 -20.97
CA PHE A 385 -15.87 -15.77 -22.22
C PHE A 385 -14.63 -16.64 -22.43
N TRP A 386 -14.83 -17.95 -22.28
CA TRP A 386 -13.79 -18.98 -22.28
C TRP A 386 -13.70 -19.66 -23.64
N VAL A 387 -12.48 -19.89 -24.12
CA VAL A 387 -12.18 -20.70 -25.31
C VAL A 387 -11.20 -21.79 -24.91
N TYR A 388 -11.47 -23.03 -25.34
CA TYR A 388 -10.68 -24.21 -24.98
C TYR A 388 -10.01 -24.84 -26.20
N ALA A 389 -8.87 -25.50 -25.97
CA ALA A 389 -8.09 -26.16 -27.01
C ALA A 389 -8.79 -27.39 -27.63
N ASP A 390 -9.85 -27.91 -27.01
CA ASP A 390 -10.70 -28.97 -27.56
C ASP A 390 -11.73 -28.45 -28.58
N GLY A 391 -11.72 -27.15 -28.86
CA GLY A 391 -12.66 -26.51 -29.76
C GLY A 391 -14.02 -26.26 -29.10
N THR A 392 -14.11 -26.09 -27.79
CA THR A 392 -15.35 -25.65 -27.12
C THR A 392 -15.22 -24.24 -26.57
N TYR A 393 -16.36 -23.63 -26.24
CA TYR A 393 -16.41 -22.36 -25.52
C TYR A 393 -17.46 -22.37 -24.41
N LYS A 394 -17.29 -21.47 -23.43
CA LYS A 394 -18.27 -21.23 -22.37
C LYS A 394 -18.41 -19.73 -22.08
N VAL A 395 -19.59 -19.33 -21.61
CA VAL A 395 -19.82 -18.03 -20.99
C VAL A 395 -20.30 -18.25 -19.56
N THR A 396 -19.59 -17.70 -18.58
CA THR A 396 -19.92 -17.80 -17.15
C THR A 396 -20.07 -16.43 -16.52
N ASN A 397 -20.73 -16.38 -15.36
CA ASN A 397 -20.89 -15.15 -14.58
C ASN A 397 -19.89 -15.03 -13.42
N ASP A 398 -19.06 -16.05 -13.20
CA ASP A 398 -18.01 -16.11 -12.18
C ASP A 398 -16.73 -16.76 -12.73
N ILE A 399 -15.59 -16.39 -12.15
CA ILE A 399 -14.27 -16.88 -12.55
C ILE A 399 -14.07 -18.37 -12.24
N GLY A 400 -14.68 -18.86 -11.16
CA GLY A 400 -14.54 -20.23 -10.68
C GLY A 400 -15.39 -21.25 -11.46
N GLN A 401 -16.28 -20.78 -12.32
CA GLN A 401 -17.25 -21.58 -13.08
C GLN A 401 -18.21 -22.38 -12.17
N TYR A 402 -18.45 -21.90 -10.95
CA TYR A 402 -19.24 -22.62 -9.94
C TYR A 402 -20.75 -22.43 -10.12
N PHE A 403 -21.18 -21.29 -10.67
CA PHE A 403 -22.59 -20.93 -10.77
C PHE A 403 -22.97 -20.57 -12.21
N ALA A 404 -24.03 -21.18 -12.72
CA ALA A 404 -24.70 -20.89 -14.00
C ALA A 404 -23.78 -20.71 -15.23
N THR A 405 -23.60 -21.80 -16.00
CA THR A 405 -23.24 -21.68 -17.43
C THR A 405 -24.36 -20.92 -18.13
N VAL A 406 -24.07 -19.71 -18.61
CA VAL A 406 -25.06 -18.92 -19.36
C VAL A 406 -25.24 -19.55 -20.74
N LEU A 407 -24.15 -19.96 -21.38
CA LEU A 407 -24.08 -20.62 -22.69
C LEU A 407 -22.84 -21.53 -22.78
N SER A 408 -22.96 -22.68 -23.44
CA SER A 408 -21.84 -23.57 -23.80
C SER A 408 -22.08 -24.21 -25.16
N SER A 409 -21.08 -24.28 -26.03
CA SER A 409 -21.20 -24.95 -27.34
C SER A 409 -19.85 -25.41 -27.90
N VAL A 410 -19.90 -26.11 -29.03
CA VAL A 410 -18.75 -26.59 -29.81
C VAL A 410 -18.43 -25.58 -30.91
N ILE A 411 -17.17 -25.20 -31.02
CA ILE A 411 -16.57 -24.43 -32.11
C ILE A 411 -16.27 -25.40 -33.26
N TYR A 412 -17.11 -25.39 -34.29
CA TYR A 412 -16.76 -26.00 -35.57
C TYR A 412 -15.92 -25.02 -36.38
N ALA A 413 -14.65 -25.33 -36.61
CA ALA A 413 -13.86 -24.65 -37.63
C ALA A 413 -13.99 -25.41 -38.97
N PRO A 414 -14.46 -24.80 -40.08
CA PRO A 414 -15.41 -23.70 -40.22
C PRO A 414 -16.72 -24.19 -40.89
N GLU A 415 -17.87 -23.87 -40.31
CA GLU A 415 -19.08 -23.50 -41.07
C GLU A 415 -19.86 -22.52 -40.19
N THR A 416 -19.79 -21.24 -40.56
CA THR A 416 -20.81 -20.20 -40.38
C THR A 416 -21.82 -20.38 -39.24
N VAL A 417 -21.66 -19.63 -38.14
CA VAL A 417 -22.80 -19.29 -37.26
C VAL A 417 -23.28 -17.89 -37.62
N HIS A 418 -24.49 -17.81 -38.15
CA HIS A 418 -25.18 -16.57 -38.54
C HIS A 418 -25.82 -15.89 -37.32
N PHE A 419 -25.59 -14.58 -37.18
CA PHE A 419 -26.53 -13.65 -36.55
C PHE A 419 -26.96 -12.62 -37.63
N PRO A 420 -28.21 -12.14 -37.63
CA PRO A 420 -28.72 -11.31 -38.71
C PRO A 420 -28.13 -9.89 -38.63
N GLY A 421 -27.40 -9.50 -39.68
CA GLY A 421 -26.98 -8.13 -39.95
C GLY A 421 -25.53 -7.79 -39.60
N CYS A 422 -24.57 -8.24 -40.42
CA CYS A 422 -23.46 -7.43 -40.96
C CYS A 422 -22.41 -8.32 -41.67
N THR A 423 -21.94 -7.80 -42.81
CA THR A 423 -21.07 -8.43 -43.81
C THR A 423 -19.60 -8.51 -43.39
N LYS A 424 -18.90 -9.53 -43.90
CA LYS A 424 -17.50 -9.87 -43.63
C LYS A 424 -16.61 -9.60 -44.86
N SER A 425 -15.34 -9.26 -44.64
CA SER A 425 -14.24 -9.52 -45.59
C SER A 425 -13.19 -10.43 -44.95
N GLN A 426 -12.66 -11.36 -45.75
CA GLN A 426 -11.68 -12.41 -45.39
C GLN A 426 -10.23 -11.93 -45.54
N VAL A 427 -9.28 -12.59 -44.86
CA VAL A 427 -8.14 -13.36 -45.45
C VAL A 427 -7.66 -14.41 -44.41
N VAL A 428 -7.23 -15.59 -44.89
CA VAL A 428 -6.71 -16.77 -44.17
C VAL A 428 -5.23 -17.01 -44.53
N ASN A 429 -4.36 -17.36 -43.55
CA ASN A 429 -3.45 -18.52 -43.62
C ASN A 429 -2.56 -18.78 -42.38
N SER A 430 -2.46 -20.08 -42.05
CA SER A 430 -1.45 -20.84 -41.27
C SER A 430 -1.18 -20.54 -39.78
N ASN A 431 -1.55 -21.50 -38.93
CA ASN A 431 -1.16 -21.73 -37.52
C ASN A 431 -1.39 -20.62 -36.48
N THR A 432 -1.93 -19.47 -36.88
CA THR A 432 -2.52 -18.47 -35.99
C THR A 432 -4.04 -18.50 -36.17
N ALA A 433 -4.76 -19.02 -35.19
CA ALA A 433 -6.21 -18.89 -35.17
C ALA A 433 -6.54 -17.47 -34.68
N ARG A 434 -6.73 -16.53 -35.61
CA ARG A 434 -7.26 -15.21 -35.30
C ARG A 434 -8.73 -15.36 -34.91
N TRP A 435 -9.01 -15.27 -33.63
CA TRP A 435 -10.37 -15.15 -33.11
C TRP A 435 -10.63 -13.66 -32.92
N ASP A 436 -11.28 -13.02 -33.90
CA ASP A 436 -11.88 -11.69 -33.68
C ASP A 436 -13.09 -11.87 -32.75
N THR A 437 -12.82 -12.10 -31.46
CA THR A 437 -13.84 -12.23 -30.43
C THR A 437 -14.11 -10.86 -29.85
N ALA A 438 -15.14 -10.21 -30.38
CA ALA A 438 -15.74 -9.04 -29.76
C ALA A 438 -16.82 -9.52 -28.78
N LEU A 439 -16.60 -9.33 -27.48
CA LEU A 439 -17.66 -9.44 -26.51
C LEU A 439 -18.41 -8.10 -26.48
N HIS A 440 -19.68 -8.07 -26.90
CA HIS A 440 -20.55 -6.91 -26.72
C HIS A 440 -21.43 -7.17 -25.49
N CYS A 441 -21.20 -6.43 -24.40
CA CYS A 441 -21.91 -6.58 -23.13
C CYS A 441 -22.69 -5.33 -22.73
#